data_AF-A0A975VBX8-F1
#
_entry.id   AF-A0A975VBX8-F1
#
_cell.length_a   1.000
_cell.length_b   1.000
_cell.length_c   1.000
_cell.angle_alpha   90.00
_cell.angle_beta   90.00
_cell.angle_gamma   90.00
#
_symmetry.space_group_name_H-M   'P 1'
#
loop_
_entity.id
_entity.type
_entity.pdbx_description
1 polymer ?
#
loop_
_entity_poly.entity_id
_entity_poly.type
_entity_poly.pdbx_seq_one_letter_code
_entity_poly.pdbx_strand_id
1 'polypeptide(L)'
;MNSFFSGAQKLGKSFMLPIAVLPAAGLLLGIGGVFSNPITIGTYAFLDNAVLQAIFTLMKLCGSAVFDNLPLLFAVGIAVGMTNTDRGTAGLASVLSFLVMNKAINAMLVITNTLATDNLAVHGQAVILGIT
;
A
#
# COMPACT_ATOMS: atom_id res chain seq x y z
N MET A 1 15.40 12.68 30.08
CA MET A 1 14.73 12.79 28.77
C MET A 1 13.29 12.31 28.95
N ASN A 2 12.29 13.17 28.73
CA ASN A 2 10.88 12.86 29.01
C ASN A 2 10.40 11.62 28.23
N SER A 3 9.67 10.72 28.89
CA SER A 3 9.18 9.45 28.33
C SER A 3 8.42 9.62 27.00
N PHE A 4 7.64 10.69 26.87
CA PHE A 4 6.95 11.06 25.63
C PHE A 4 7.88 11.27 24.43
N PHE A 5 9.02 11.94 24.64
CA PHE A 5 9.98 12.20 23.56
C PHE A 5 10.65 10.90 23.09
N SER A 6 10.95 9.99 24.02
CA SER A 6 11.48 8.67 23.69
C SER A 6 10.48 7.82 22.90
N GLY A 7 9.19 7.87 23.25
CA GLY A 7 8.12 7.19 22.52
C GLY A 7 7.96 7.72 21.09
N ALA A 8 7.95 9.04 20.91
CA ALA A 8 7.88 9.66 19.58
C ALA A 8 9.10 9.31 18.71
N GLN A 9 10.31 9.26 19.31
CA GLN A 9 11.51 8.84 18.59
C GLN A 9 11.45 7.37 18.16
N LYS A 10 10.90 6.49 19.01
CA LYS A 10 10.73 5.07 18.68
C LYS A 10 9.73 4.87 17.55
N LEU A 11 8.62 5.61 17.58
CA LEU A 11 7.64 5.64 16.49
C LEU A 11 8.29 6.11 15.18
N GLY A 12 9.07 7.20 15.22
CA GLY A 12 9.83 7.69 14.07
C GLY A 12 10.75 6.62 13.46
N LYS A 13 11.46 5.85 14.29
CA LYS A 13 12.30 4.73 13.84
C LYS A 13 11.49 3.58 13.25
N SER A 14 10.29 3.31 13.76
CA SER A 14 9.44 2.22 13.24
C SER A 14 8.99 2.44 11.80
N PHE A 15 8.86 3.69 11.36
CA PHE A 15 8.54 4.05 9.97
C PHE A 15 9.66 3.72 8.97
N MET A 16 10.91 3.51 9.43
CA MET A 16 12.01 3.21 8.51
C MET A 16 11.82 1.86 7.79
N LEU A 17 11.17 0.88 8.42
CA LEU A 17 11.01 -0.45 7.85
C LEU A 17 10.11 -0.44 6.59
N PRO A 18 8.91 0.17 6.59
CA PRO A 18 8.11 0.33 5.38
C PRO A 18 8.77 1.22 4.32
N ILE A 19 9.38 2.32 4.75
CA ILE A 19 9.96 3.31 3.82
C ILE A 19 11.12 2.72 3.03
N ALA A 20 11.86 1.75 3.57
CA ALA A 20 12.95 1.09 2.86
C ALA A 20 12.52 0.35 1.58
N VAL A 21 11.24 -0.05 1.46
CA VAL A 21 10.71 -0.77 0.29
C VAL A 21 10.21 0.18 -0.81
N LEU A 22 9.87 1.42 -0.45
CA LEU A 22 9.30 2.41 -1.37
C LEU A 22 10.18 2.74 -2.58
N PRO A 23 11.52 2.88 -2.47
CA PRO A 23 12.36 3.21 -3.62
C PRO A 23 12.33 2.12 -4.70
N ALA A 24 12.40 0.85 -4.31
CA ALA A 24 12.35 -0.27 -5.27
C ALA A 24 10.99 -0.35 -5.97
N ALA A 25 9.90 -0.20 -5.21
CA ALA A 25 8.54 -0.15 -5.76
C ALA A 25 8.34 1.05 -6.70
N GLY A 26 8.87 2.22 -6.32
CA GLY A 26 8.82 3.43 -7.13
C GLY A 26 9.57 3.31 -8.44
N LEU A 27 10.76 2.67 -8.44
CA LEU A 27 11.50 2.39 -9.67
C LEU A 27 10.74 1.43 -10.58
N LEU A 28 10.17 0.34 -10.04
CA LEU A 28 9.34 -0.60 -10.81
C LEU A 28 8.13 0.09 -11.46
N LEU A 29 7.40 0.88 -10.67
CA LEU A 29 6.22 1.63 -11.13
C LEU A 29 6.59 2.70 -12.15
N GLY A 30 7.67 3.46 -11.90
CA GLY A 30 8.12 4.55 -12.76
C GLY A 30 8.63 4.05 -14.11
N ILE A 31 9.55 3.08 -14.09
CA ILE A 31 10.10 2.48 -15.31
C ILE A 31 8.97 1.79 -16.11
N GLY A 32 8.19 0.92 -15.45
CA GLY A 32 7.07 0.25 -16.10
C GLY A 32 6.04 1.23 -16.66
N GLY A 33 5.77 2.34 -15.97
CA GLY A 33 4.82 3.36 -16.38
C GLY A 33 5.28 4.22 -17.56
N VAL A 34 6.55 4.64 -17.59
CA VAL A 34 7.09 5.49 -18.67
C VAL A 34 7.19 4.71 -19.98
N PHE A 35 7.64 3.46 -19.92
CA PHE A 35 7.84 2.63 -21.12
C PHE A 35 6.56 1.94 -21.63
N SER A 36 5.49 1.91 -20.82
CA SER A 36 4.15 1.45 -21.24
C SER A 36 3.19 2.56 -21.69
N ASN A 37 3.63 3.82 -21.67
CA ASN A 37 2.77 4.94 -22.04
C ASN A 37 2.61 5.04 -23.57
N PRO A 38 1.37 5.23 -24.10
CA PRO A 38 1.12 5.35 -25.53
C PRO A 38 1.93 6.47 -26.22
N ILE A 39 2.26 7.56 -25.51
CA ILE A 39 3.08 8.66 -26.04
C ILE A 39 4.53 8.20 -26.27
N THR A 40 5.09 7.41 -25.34
CA THR A 40 6.45 6.90 -25.43
C THR A 40 6.57 5.85 -26.53
N ILE A 41 5.55 5.00 -26.71
CA ILE A 41 5.48 4.00 -27.78
C ILE A 41 5.44 4.69 -29.15
N GLY A 42 4.66 5.77 -29.28
CA GLY A 42 4.62 6.57 -30.52
C GLY A 42 5.93 7.31 -30.83
N THR A 43 6.76 7.60 -29.82
CA THR A 43 8.06 8.27 -30.00
C THR A 43 9.18 7.27 -30.33
N TYR A 44 9.09 6.04 -29.82
CA TYR A 44 10.09 5.00 -30.00
C TYR A 44 9.47 3.75 -30.63
N ALA A 45 9.54 3.63 -31.95
CA ALA A 45 8.94 2.52 -32.70
C ALA A 45 9.48 1.11 -32.31
N PHE A 46 10.68 1.01 -31.72
CA PHE A 46 11.22 -0.27 -31.22
C PHE A 46 10.50 -0.78 -29.96
N LEU A 47 9.77 0.09 -29.27
CA LEU A 47 9.00 -0.21 -28.06
C LEU A 47 7.63 -0.83 -28.38
N ASP A 48 7.20 -0.80 -29.64
CA ASP A 48 5.96 -1.41 -30.14
C ASP A 48 6.12 -2.92 -30.37
N ASN A 49 6.58 -3.61 -29.32
CA ASN A 49 6.66 -5.06 -29.30
C ASN A 49 5.82 -5.60 -28.15
N ALA A 50 4.87 -6.49 -28.47
CA ALA A 50 3.94 -7.08 -27.51
C ALA A 50 4.64 -7.72 -26.30
N VAL A 51 5.82 -8.34 -26.51
CA VAL A 51 6.59 -8.98 -25.42
C VAL A 51 7.20 -7.94 -24.50
N LEU A 52 7.76 -6.85 -25.06
CA LEU A 52 8.42 -5.81 -24.28
C LEU A 52 7.40 -4.98 -23.48
N GLN A 53 6.24 -4.69 -24.09
CA GLN A 53 5.12 -4.03 -23.41
C GLN A 53 4.51 -4.88 -22.29
N ALA A 54 4.46 -6.20 -22.47
CA ALA A 54 4.03 -7.11 -21.40
C ALA A 54 4.97 -7.04 -20.19
N ILE A 55 6.29 -6.98 -20.41
CA ILE A 55 7.28 -6.84 -19.33
C ILE A 55 7.12 -5.50 -18.60
N PHE A 56 7.01 -4.39 -19.32
CA PHE A 56 6.84 -3.07 -18.68
C PHE A 56 5.51 -2.95 -17.93
N THR A 57 4.44 -3.52 -18.47
CA THR A 57 3.15 -3.58 -17.79
C THR A 57 3.24 -4.44 -16.52
N LEU A 58 3.93 -5.58 -16.58
CA LEU A 58 4.17 -6.42 -15.41
C LEU A 58 4.95 -5.66 -14.33
N MET A 59 6.05 -4.98 -14.70
CA MET A 59 6.83 -4.15 -13.77
C MET A 59 5.97 -3.08 -13.11
N LYS A 60 5.12 -2.40 -13.89
CA LYS A 60 4.20 -1.38 -13.41
C LYS A 60 3.22 -1.95 -12.38
N LEU A 61 2.58 -3.08 -12.69
CA LEU A 61 1.61 -3.75 -11.80
C LEU A 61 2.26 -4.27 -10.51
N CYS A 62 3.45 -4.86 -10.61
CA CYS A 62 4.20 -5.29 -9.42
C CYS A 62 4.61 -4.09 -8.55
N GLY A 63 4.99 -2.97 -9.16
CA GLY A 63 5.28 -1.73 -8.43
C GLY A 63 4.04 -1.15 -7.76
N SER A 64 2.89 -1.12 -8.45
CA SER A 64 1.65 -0.57 -7.88
C SER A 64 1.15 -1.36 -6.68
N ALA A 65 1.31 -2.69 -6.68
CA ALA A 65 0.86 -3.55 -5.58
C ALA A 65 1.40 -3.13 -4.19
N VAL A 66 2.61 -2.58 -4.13
CA VAL A 66 3.22 -2.05 -2.90
C VAL A 66 2.54 -0.76 -2.44
N PHE A 67 2.23 0.15 -3.38
CA PHE A 67 1.54 1.41 -3.09
C PHE A 67 0.06 1.18 -2.75
N ASP A 68 -0.60 0.24 -3.44
CA ASP A 68 -2.00 -0.11 -3.20
C ASP A 68 -2.19 -0.70 -1.80
N ASN A 69 -1.18 -1.42 -1.29
CA ASN A 69 -1.19 -2.02 0.05
C ASN A 69 -0.31 -1.27 1.07
N LEU A 70 0.05 -0.01 0.77
CA LEU A 70 0.86 0.83 1.64
C LEU A 70 0.30 0.93 3.08
N PRO A 71 -1.02 1.11 3.30
CA PRO A 71 -1.56 1.19 4.66
C PRO A 71 -1.29 -0.08 5.48
N LEU A 72 -1.38 -1.26 4.85
CA LEU A 72 -1.09 -2.54 5.51
C LEU A 72 0.40 -2.66 5.86
N LEU A 73 1.29 -2.28 4.93
CA LEU A 73 2.74 -2.28 5.16
C LEU A 73 3.12 -1.38 6.34
N PHE A 74 2.50 -0.20 6.44
CA PHE A 74 2.71 0.70 7.57
C PHE A 74 2.16 0.14 8.88
N ALA A 75 0.97 -0.48 8.87
CA ALA A 75 0.41 -1.12 10.06
C ALA A 75 1.36 -2.18 10.64
N VAL A 76 1.90 -3.04 9.77
CA VAL A 76 2.88 -4.07 10.15
C VAL A 76 4.20 -3.45 10.59
N GLY A 77 4.73 -2.49 9.84
CA GLY A 77 6.02 -1.87 10.14
C GLY A 77 6.02 -1.11 11.46
N ILE A 78 4.96 -0.37 11.76
CA ILE A 78 4.79 0.32 13.05
C ILE A 78 4.72 -0.70 14.18
N ALA A 79 3.88 -1.73 14.05
CA ALA A 79 3.70 -2.74 15.11
C ALA A 79 5.01 -3.48 15.41
N VAL A 80 5.74 -3.91 14.36
CA VAL A 80 7.03 -4.60 14.49
C VAL A 80 8.11 -3.67 15.05
N GLY A 81 8.14 -2.40 14.62
CA GLY A 81 9.17 -1.44 15.07
C GLY A 81 8.93 -0.88 16.48
N MET A 82 7.68 -0.86 16.94
CA MET A 82 7.32 -0.40 18.30
C MET A 82 7.47 -1.49 19.35
N THR A 83 7.46 -2.76 18.95
CA THR A 83 7.56 -3.90 19.86
C THR A 83 9.01 -4.22 20.25
N ASN A 84 9.24 -4.50 21.54
CA ASN A 84 10.55 -4.93 22.06
C ASN A 84 10.73 -6.46 22.04
N THR A 85 9.64 -7.22 22.13
CA THR A 85 9.62 -8.69 22.28
C THR A 85 8.61 -9.31 21.32
N ASP A 86 8.92 -10.45 20.69
CA ASP A 86 7.97 -11.19 19.83
C ASP A 86 7.47 -10.42 18.60
N ARG A 87 8.41 -9.85 17.81
CA ARG A 87 8.13 -9.13 16.56
C ARG A 87 7.19 -9.87 15.60
N GLY A 88 7.28 -11.19 15.53
CA GLY A 88 6.41 -12.02 14.68
C GLY A 88 4.93 -11.95 15.10
N THR A 89 4.65 -12.04 16.40
CA THR A 89 3.28 -11.95 16.92
C THR A 89 2.71 -10.54 16.75
N ALA A 90 3.52 -9.51 16.95
CA ALA A 90 3.12 -8.12 16.74
C ALA A 90 2.75 -7.85 15.26
N GLY A 91 3.53 -8.40 14.32
CA GLY A 91 3.21 -8.34 12.90
C GLY A 91 1.87 -9.01 12.58
N LEU A 92 1.66 -10.25 13.04
CA LEU A 92 0.41 -10.99 12.81
C LEU A 92 -0.81 -10.30 13.45
N ALA A 93 -0.67 -9.80 14.68
CA ALA A 93 -1.72 -9.07 15.39
C ALA A 93 -2.10 -7.76 14.66
N SER A 94 -1.12 -7.06 14.07
CA SER A 94 -1.38 -5.84 13.31
C SER A 94 -2.18 -6.10 12.03
N VAL A 95 -1.89 -7.19 11.31
CA VAL A 95 -2.64 -7.57 10.11
C VAL A 95 -4.09 -7.90 10.47
N LEU A 96 -4.29 -8.71 11.52
CA LEU A 96 -5.63 -9.04 12.01
C LEU A 96 -6.39 -7.80 12.46
N SER A 97 -5.74 -6.91 13.22
CA SER A 97 -6.35 -5.66 13.69
C SER A 97 -6.74 -4.75 12.52
N PHE A 98 -5.89 -4.65 11.49
CA PHE A 98 -6.18 -3.89 10.28
C PHE A 98 -7.40 -4.45 9.53
N LEU A 99 -7.49 -5.77 9.35
CA LEU A 99 -8.63 -6.42 8.70
C LEU A 99 -9.93 -6.23 9.49
N VAL A 100 -9.89 -6.46 10.81
CA VAL A 100 -11.07 -6.30 11.69
C VAL A 100 -11.54 -4.84 11.70
N MET A 101 -10.62 -3.88 11.76
CA MET A 101 -10.95 -2.45 11.67
C MET A 101 -11.66 -2.11 10.37
N ASN A 102 -11.13 -2.53 9.22
CA ASN A 102 -11.77 -2.29 7.92
C ASN A 102 -13.14 -2.97 7.84
N LYS A 103 -13.29 -4.19 8.36
CA LYS A 103 -14.57 -4.89 8.35
C LYS A 103 -15.60 -4.27 9.30
N ALA A 104 -15.17 -3.75 10.44
CA ALA A 104 -16.04 -3.04 11.38
C ALA A 104 -16.56 -1.73 10.79
N ILE A 105 -15.70 -0.96 10.11
CA ILE A 105 -16.10 0.26 9.38
C ILE A 105 -17.12 -0.11 8.30
N ASN A 106 -16.84 -1.14 7.51
CA ASN A 106 -17.78 -1.62 6.51
C ASN A 106 -19.12 -2.07 7.10
N ALA A 107 -19.11 -2.85 8.18
CA ALA A 107 -20.34 -3.27 8.86
C ALA A 107 -21.16 -2.06 9.34
N MET A 108 -20.52 -1.01 9.87
CA MET A 108 -21.21 0.23 10.23
C MET A 108 -21.86 0.89 9.01
N LEU A 109 -21.16 1.00 7.88
CA LEU A 109 -21.70 1.58 6.64
C LEU A 109 -22.91 0.81 6.10
N VAL A 110 -22.89 -0.52 6.24
CA VAL A 110 -24.03 -1.39 5.88
C VAL A 110 -25.20 -1.15 6.81
N ILE A 111 -24.98 -1.10 8.13
CA ILE A 111 -26.05 -0.86 9.12
C ILE A 111 -26.68 0.53 8.92
N THR A 112 -25.88 1.53 8.60
CA THR A 112 -26.36 2.91 8.36
C THR A 112 -26.94 3.13 6.97
N ASN A 113 -26.92 2.14 6.08
CA ASN A 113 -27.30 2.25 4.66
C ASN A 113 -26.59 3.41 3.92
N THR A 114 -25.35 3.71 4.32
CA THR A 114 -24.52 4.74 3.68
C THR A 114 -23.42 4.13 2.80
N LEU A 115 -23.52 2.84 2.50
CA LEU A 115 -22.58 2.17 1.60
C LEU A 115 -22.79 2.68 0.17
N ALA A 116 -21.73 3.20 -0.43
CA ALA A 116 -21.79 3.73 -1.79
C ALA A 116 -21.75 2.59 -2.80
N THR A 117 -22.79 2.47 -3.63
CA THR A 117 -22.86 1.52 -4.74
C THR A 117 -22.20 2.05 -6.01
N ASP A 118 -22.12 3.37 -6.16
CA ASP A 118 -21.45 4.05 -7.27
C ASP A 118 -20.24 4.85 -6.77
N ASN A 119 -19.12 4.68 -7.46
CA ASN A 119 -17.92 5.51 -7.33
C ASN A 119 -17.44 5.75 -5.88
N LEU A 120 -17.03 4.66 -5.19
CA LEU A 120 -16.64 4.65 -3.77
C LEU A 120 -15.71 5.82 -3.36
N ALA A 121 -14.77 6.21 -4.23
CA ALA A 121 -13.81 7.28 -3.96
C ALA A 121 -14.47 8.65 -3.69
N VAL A 122 -15.60 8.95 -4.34
CA VAL A 122 -16.35 10.22 -4.14
C VAL A 122 -16.99 10.27 -2.76
N HIS A 123 -17.37 9.11 -2.23
CA HIS A 123 -17.95 8.95 -0.90
C HIS A 123 -16.90 8.70 0.19
N GLY A 124 -15.62 8.84 -0.13
CA GLY A 124 -14.51 8.57 0.81
C GLY A 124 -14.38 7.10 1.20
N GLN A 125 -14.99 6.19 0.42
CA GLN A 125 -14.92 4.75 0.62
C GLN A 125 -13.88 4.17 -0.35
N ALA A 126 -13.22 3.11 0.07
CA ALA A 126 -12.23 2.42 -0.75
C ALA A 126 -12.31 0.92 -0.50
N VAL A 127 -12.03 0.15 -1.54
CA VAL A 127 -11.93 -1.30 -1.41
C VAL A 127 -10.56 -1.64 -0.88
N ILE A 128 -10.50 -2.18 0.34
CA ILE A 128 -9.25 -2.54 1.00
C ILE A 128 -9.24 -4.06 1.18
N LEU A 129 -8.35 -4.76 0.48
CA LEU A 129 -8.19 -6.23 0.56
C LEU A 129 -9.51 -7.00 0.35
N GLY A 130 -10.37 -6.51 -0.55
CA GLY A 130 -11.68 -7.12 -0.85
C GLY A 130 -12.81 -6.71 0.12
N ILE A 131 -12.55 -5.77 1.04
CA ILE A 131 -13.57 -5.17 1.90
C ILE A 131 -14.05 -3.88 1.22
N THR A 132 -15.25 -3.93 0.64
CA THR A 132 -16.05 -2.79 0.14
C THR A 132 -16.98 -2.31 1.23
#